data_AF-A0AAE8SD91-F1
#
_entry.id   AF-A0AAE8SD91-F1
#
_cell.length_a   1.000
_cell.length_b   1.000
_cell.length_c   1.000
_cell.angle_alpha   90.00
_cell.angle_beta   90.00
_cell.angle_gamma   90.00
#
_symmetry.space_group_name_H-M   'P 1'
#
loop_
_entity.id
_entity.type
_entity.pdbx_description
1 polymer ?
#
loop_
_entity_poly.entity_id
_entity_poly.type
_entity_poly.pdbx_seq_one_letter_code
_entity_poly.pdbx_strand_id
1 'polypeptide(L)'
;MASQPWLLYAYPMRGEDALSRARVTELMCLADELTIAWNPVRTFGTDAGTVTLPEASKEMLRWLQRTLTTIEGWFKSKDFSDLRSGGTRGPNMAEIVLYQFLEFTKDCYAKDMTNGSMNKGLDVYGREQASDEFPKLAEFYEAFRTRESAVRKESAGEVAGEKTSKAMQTWNW
;
A
#
# COMPACT_ATOMS: atom_id res chain seq x y z
N MET A 1 30.25 1.95 -33.59
CA MET A 1 29.11 1.02 -33.37
C MET A 1 28.34 1.54 -32.16
N ALA A 2 27.14 2.08 -32.38
CA ALA A 2 26.29 2.55 -31.31
C ALA A 2 25.63 1.35 -30.60
N SER A 3 26.02 1.08 -29.36
CA SER A 3 25.30 0.15 -28.48
C SER A 3 24.01 0.82 -28.04
N GLN A 4 22.86 0.27 -28.44
CA GLN A 4 21.55 0.71 -27.94
C GLN A 4 21.40 0.32 -26.45
N PRO A 5 21.18 1.26 -25.51
CA PRO A 5 21.18 0.98 -24.07
C PRO A 5 19.84 0.51 -23.48
N TRP A 6 18.80 0.26 -24.29
CA TRP A 6 17.44 -0.08 -23.82
C TRP A 6 17.04 -1.54 -24.03
N LEU A 7 18.00 -2.47 -23.98
CA LEU A 7 17.69 -3.85 -23.63
C LEU A 7 17.36 -3.90 -22.13
N LEU A 8 16.22 -3.30 -21.80
CA LEU A 8 15.45 -3.56 -20.60
C LEU A 8 15.24 -5.07 -20.57
N TYR A 9 15.84 -5.76 -19.61
CA TYR A 9 15.25 -7.01 -19.12
C TYR A 9 13.85 -6.63 -18.64
N ALA A 10 12.87 -6.68 -19.54
CA ALA A 10 11.50 -6.34 -19.24
C ALA A 10 10.99 -7.45 -18.32
N TYR A 11 11.06 -7.19 -17.02
CA TYR A 11 10.51 -8.10 -16.04
C TYR A 11 9.04 -8.36 -16.40
N PRO A 12 8.56 -9.60 -16.24
CA PRO A 12 7.21 -9.98 -16.59
C PRO A 12 6.22 -9.33 -15.62
N MET A 13 5.86 -8.08 -15.91
CA MET A 13 5.04 -7.19 -15.08
C MET A 13 3.67 -7.79 -14.71
N ARG A 14 3.20 -8.75 -15.51
CA ARG A 14 1.93 -9.44 -15.30
C ARG A 14 2.09 -10.89 -14.82
N GLY A 15 3.30 -11.44 -14.76
CA GLY A 15 3.57 -12.87 -14.51
C GLY A 15 4.09 -13.62 -15.75
N GLU A 16 4.93 -14.62 -15.52
CA GLU A 16 5.65 -15.42 -16.54
C GLU A 16 4.78 -16.51 -17.17
N ASP A 17 3.89 -17.08 -16.36
CA ASP A 17 3.07 -18.24 -16.67
C ASP A 17 1.61 -17.99 -16.26
N ALA A 18 0.71 -18.92 -16.56
CA ALA A 18 -0.71 -18.75 -16.28
C ALA A 18 -1.03 -18.62 -14.77
N LEU A 19 -0.32 -19.37 -13.93
CA LEU A 19 -0.51 -19.35 -12.48
C LEU A 19 0.06 -18.06 -11.87
N SER A 20 1.25 -17.64 -12.29
CA SER A 20 1.82 -16.36 -11.85
C SER A 20 0.97 -15.17 -12.32
N ARG A 21 0.40 -15.22 -13.53
CA ARG A 21 -0.58 -14.21 -14.00
C ARG A 21 -1.84 -14.15 -13.15
N ALA A 22 -2.39 -15.31 -12.77
CA ALA A 22 -3.54 -15.37 -11.87
C ALA A 22 -3.21 -14.74 -10.50
N ARG A 23 -2.07 -15.10 -9.91
CA ARG A 23 -1.62 -14.55 -8.61
C ARG A 23 -1.37 -13.04 -8.65
N VAL A 24 -0.79 -12.52 -9.73
CA VAL A 24 -0.62 -11.07 -9.90
C VAL A 24 -1.97 -10.38 -10.02
N THR A 25 -2.92 -10.98 -10.76
CA THR A 25 -4.27 -10.43 -10.91
C THR A 25 -5.02 -10.42 -9.57
N GLU A 26 -4.94 -11.50 -8.81
CA GLU A 26 -5.52 -11.60 -7.47
C GLU A 26 -4.99 -10.51 -6.52
N LEU A 27 -3.66 -10.33 -6.46
CA LEU A 27 -3.07 -9.27 -5.64
C LEU A 27 -3.46 -7.87 -6.15
N MET A 28 -3.55 -7.69 -7.46
CA MET A 28 -3.97 -6.42 -8.06
C MET A 28 -5.38 -6.04 -7.61
N CYS A 29 -6.33 -6.98 -7.63
CA CYS A 29 -7.70 -6.72 -7.17
C CYS A 29 -7.73 -6.25 -5.71
N LEU A 30 -6.95 -6.89 -4.83
CA LEU A 30 -6.87 -6.49 -3.42
C LEU A 30 -6.21 -5.11 -3.24
N ALA A 31 -5.15 -4.82 -4.01
CA ALA A 31 -4.47 -3.51 -3.95
C ALA A 31 -5.36 -2.37 -4.48
N ASP A 32 -6.15 -2.63 -5.51
CA ASP A 32 -7.15 -1.68 -6.03
C ASP A 32 -8.27 -1.45 -5.01
N GLU A 33 -8.78 -2.52 -4.38
CA GLU A 33 -9.77 -2.42 -3.30
C GLU A 33 -9.27 -1.54 -2.15
N LEU A 34 -8.00 -1.68 -1.72
CA LEU A 34 -7.40 -0.80 -0.70
C LEU A 34 -7.46 0.68 -1.10
N THR A 35 -7.10 0.98 -2.34
CA THR A 35 -7.09 2.36 -2.86
C THR A 35 -8.48 2.96 -2.89
N ILE A 36 -9.47 2.19 -3.33
CA ILE A 36 -10.87 2.62 -3.40
C ILE A 36 -11.45 2.80 -1.99
N ALA A 37 -11.26 1.81 -1.12
CA ALA A 37 -11.80 1.81 0.23
C ALA A 37 -11.15 2.84 1.17
N TRP A 38 -9.97 3.37 0.82
CA TRP A 38 -9.37 4.49 1.53
C TRP A 38 -10.15 5.80 1.40
N ASN A 39 -10.81 6.03 0.27
CA ASN A 39 -11.55 7.27 0.03
C ASN A 39 -12.54 7.63 1.14
N PRO A 40 -13.45 6.75 1.58
CA PRO A 40 -14.33 7.06 2.69
C PRO A 40 -13.59 7.24 4.01
N VAL A 41 -12.48 6.54 4.25
CA VAL A 41 -11.64 6.74 5.46
C VAL A 41 -11.12 8.18 5.51
N ARG A 42 -10.43 8.65 4.47
CA ARG A 42 -9.93 10.03 4.44
C ARG A 42 -11.03 11.07 4.42
N THR A 43 -12.15 10.79 3.74
CA THR A 43 -13.27 11.73 3.58
C THR A 43 -13.95 12.00 4.91
N PHE A 44 -14.07 10.98 5.77
CA PHE A 44 -14.73 11.10 7.05
C PHE A 44 -13.79 11.37 8.22
N GLY A 45 -12.51 10.98 8.09
CA GLY A 45 -11.55 10.95 9.19
C GLY A 45 -10.59 12.13 9.25
N THR A 46 -10.49 12.95 8.20
CA THR A 46 -9.46 14.01 8.11
C THR A 46 -10.05 15.36 7.76
N ASP A 47 -9.29 16.43 8.02
CA ASP A 47 -9.67 17.81 7.64
C ASP A 47 -9.62 18.05 6.13
N ALA A 48 -8.98 17.17 5.36
CA ALA A 48 -9.05 17.18 3.89
C ALA A 48 -10.39 16.64 3.36
N GLY A 49 -11.20 16.03 4.22
CA GLY A 49 -12.51 15.49 3.89
C GLY A 49 -13.60 16.57 3.80
N THR A 50 -14.65 16.30 3.03
CA THR A 50 -15.79 17.23 2.89
C THR A 50 -16.87 17.03 3.96
N VAL A 51 -16.80 15.93 4.73
CA VAL A 51 -17.80 15.56 5.75
C VAL A 51 -17.10 14.93 6.94
N THR A 52 -17.21 15.49 8.15
CA THR A 52 -16.55 14.91 9.35
C THR A 52 -17.47 13.91 10.04
N LEU A 53 -17.16 12.61 9.94
CA LEU A 53 -17.90 11.50 10.57
C LEU A 53 -16.89 10.46 11.11
N PRO A 54 -16.20 10.76 12.23
CA PRO A 54 -15.03 9.98 12.65
C PRO A 54 -15.31 8.49 12.91
N GLU A 55 -16.48 8.16 13.44
CA GLU A 55 -16.90 6.77 13.66
C GLU A 55 -17.12 6.00 12.34
N ALA A 56 -17.63 6.68 11.30
CA ALA A 56 -17.70 6.08 9.97
C ALA A 56 -16.29 5.85 9.39
N SER A 57 -15.36 6.78 9.59
CA SER A 57 -13.96 6.60 9.20
C SER A 57 -13.33 5.36 9.85
N LYS A 58 -13.55 5.18 11.16
CA LYS A 58 -13.03 4.01 11.91
C LYS A 58 -13.64 2.71 11.40
N GLU A 59 -14.94 2.69 11.09
CA GLU A 59 -15.59 1.52 10.52
C GLU A 59 -15.02 1.17 9.13
N MET A 60 -14.85 2.18 8.26
CA MET A 60 -14.26 1.98 6.93
C MET A 60 -12.81 1.49 6.99
N LEU A 61 -12.06 1.91 8.01
CA LEU A 61 -10.70 1.43 8.25
C LEU A 61 -10.65 -0.08 8.56
N ARG A 62 -11.68 -0.63 9.23
CA ARG A 62 -11.75 -2.08 9.52
C ARG A 62 -11.89 -2.91 8.25
N TRP A 63 -12.56 -2.38 7.22
CA TRP A 63 -12.65 -3.03 5.91
C TRP A 63 -11.28 -3.11 5.21
N LEU A 64 -10.49 -2.02 5.27
CA LEU A 64 -9.11 -2.03 4.77
C LEU A 64 -8.25 -3.05 5.50
N GLN A 65 -8.35 -3.09 6.84
CA GLN A 65 -7.59 -4.03 7.66
C GLN A 65 -7.87 -5.48 7.27
N ARG A 66 -9.11 -5.83 6.91
CA ARG A 66 -9.44 -7.17 6.40
C ARG A 66 -8.71 -7.51 5.09
N THR A 67 -8.65 -6.57 4.16
CA THR A 67 -7.93 -6.76 2.89
C THR A 67 -6.42 -6.90 3.16
N LEU A 68 -5.86 -6.08 4.06
CA LEU A 68 -4.47 -6.19 4.51
C LEU A 68 -4.17 -7.53 5.19
N THR A 69 -5.05 -8.04 6.05
CA THR A 69 -4.92 -9.39 6.66
C THR A 69 -4.83 -10.48 5.59
N THR A 70 -5.60 -10.34 4.51
CA THR A 70 -5.59 -11.31 3.40
C THR A 70 -4.24 -11.29 2.66
N ILE A 71 -3.75 -10.10 2.31
CA ILE A 71 -2.45 -9.93 1.65
C ILE A 71 -1.30 -10.42 2.54
N GLU A 72 -1.32 -10.05 3.82
CA GLU A 72 -0.35 -10.50 4.82
C GLU A 72 -0.29 -12.03 4.88
N GLY A 73 -1.45 -12.69 4.90
CA GLY A 73 -1.54 -14.15 4.84
C GLY A 73 -0.87 -14.76 3.60
N TRP A 74 -1.03 -14.11 2.43
CA TRP A 74 -0.36 -14.53 1.19
C TRP A 74 1.14 -14.24 1.18
N PHE A 75 1.59 -13.26 1.97
CA PHE A 75 2.98 -12.85 2.04
C PHE A 75 3.77 -13.64 3.10
N LYS A 76 3.10 -14.41 3.96
CA LYS A 76 3.70 -15.16 5.07
C LYS A 76 4.96 -15.96 4.71
N SER A 77 4.99 -16.58 3.53
CA SER A 77 6.12 -17.39 3.05
C SER A 77 6.99 -16.71 1.98
N LYS A 78 6.72 -15.45 1.63
CA LYS A 78 7.46 -14.73 0.58
C LYS A 78 8.75 -14.12 1.13
N ASP A 79 9.79 -14.12 0.31
CA ASP A 79 11.01 -13.34 0.53
C ASP A 79 10.98 -12.08 -0.37
N PHE A 80 11.21 -10.92 0.24
CA PHE A 80 11.29 -9.64 -0.45
C PHE A 80 12.71 -9.11 -0.64
N SER A 81 13.74 -9.88 -0.26
CA SER A 81 15.15 -9.50 -0.43
C SER A 81 15.47 -9.10 -1.88
N ASP A 82 15.05 -9.90 -2.85
CA ASP A 82 15.27 -9.67 -4.28
C ASP A 82 14.48 -8.48 -4.86
N LEU A 83 13.49 -7.95 -4.14
CA LEU A 83 12.68 -6.80 -4.59
C LEU A 83 13.40 -5.46 -4.38
N ARG A 84 14.44 -5.43 -3.54
CA ARG A 84 15.21 -4.23 -3.21
C ARG A 84 15.96 -3.67 -4.42
N SER A 85 16.45 -2.43 -4.30
CA SER A 85 17.41 -1.89 -5.25
C SER A 85 18.64 -2.79 -5.34
N GLY A 86 19.08 -3.11 -6.56
CA GLY A 86 20.15 -4.07 -6.83
C GLY A 86 19.74 -5.54 -6.69
N GLY A 87 18.48 -5.83 -6.33
CA GLY A 87 17.94 -7.19 -6.30
C GLY A 87 17.76 -7.80 -7.70
N THR A 88 17.61 -9.13 -7.73
CA THR A 88 17.60 -9.88 -9.00
C THR A 88 16.25 -9.85 -9.72
N ARG A 89 15.16 -9.52 -9.01
CA ARG A 89 13.80 -9.49 -9.58
C ARG A 89 13.25 -8.07 -9.70
N GLY A 90 12.50 -7.85 -10.78
CA GLY A 90 11.66 -6.66 -10.92
C GLY A 90 10.36 -6.77 -10.14
N PRO A 91 9.67 -5.64 -9.93
CA PRO A 91 8.34 -5.63 -9.38
C PRO A 91 7.35 -6.08 -10.44
N ASN A 92 6.22 -6.63 -10.02
CA ASN A 92 5.05 -6.77 -10.88
C ASN A 92 4.08 -5.58 -10.69
N MET A 93 3.06 -5.49 -11.56
CA MET A 93 2.08 -4.39 -11.50
C MET A 93 1.35 -4.32 -10.15
N ALA A 94 0.99 -5.46 -9.57
CA ALA A 94 0.25 -5.50 -8.32
C ALA A 94 1.10 -5.02 -7.14
N GLU A 95 2.39 -5.37 -7.12
CA GLU A 95 3.35 -4.85 -6.15
C GLU A 95 3.50 -3.33 -6.27
N ILE A 96 3.53 -2.78 -7.48
CA ILE A 96 3.58 -1.32 -7.68
C ILE A 96 2.35 -0.64 -7.05
N VAL A 97 1.15 -1.13 -7.36
CA VAL A 97 -0.10 -0.52 -6.86
C VAL A 97 -0.20 -0.67 -5.33
N LEU A 98 0.16 -1.83 -4.78
CA LEU A 98 0.19 -2.04 -3.34
C LEU A 98 1.20 -1.11 -2.65
N TYR A 99 2.40 -0.97 -3.21
CA TYR A 99 3.40 -0.03 -2.68
C TYR A 99 2.88 1.40 -2.67
N GLN A 100 2.29 1.85 -3.80
CA GLN A 100 1.73 3.19 -3.90
C GLN A 100 0.65 3.44 -2.85
N PHE A 101 -0.22 2.47 -2.57
CA PHE A 101 -1.20 2.59 -1.49
C PHE A 101 -0.52 2.78 -0.13
N LEU A 102 0.41 1.89 0.24
CA LEU A 102 1.09 1.93 1.55
C LEU A 102 1.91 3.21 1.74
N GLU A 103 2.61 3.64 0.70
CA GLU A 103 3.36 4.90 0.67
C GLU A 103 2.42 6.09 0.79
N PHE A 104 1.33 6.12 0.01
CA PHE A 104 0.37 7.22 0.01
C PHE A 104 -0.27 7.44 1.38
N THR A 105 -0.71 6.37 2.06
CA THR A 105 -1.28 6.51 3.40
C THR A 105 -0.24 6.97 4.42
N LYS A 106 0.99 6.46 4.32
CA LYS A 106 2.06 6.78 5.26
C LYS A 106 2.56 8.21 5.10
N ASP A 107 2.87 8.62 3.87
CA ASP A 107 3.45 9.93 3.58
C ASP A 107 2.38 11.04 3.62
N CYS A 108 1.28 10.87 2.90
CA CYS A 108 0.30 11.93 2.76
C CYS A 108 -0.63 12.06 3.97
N TYR A 109 -0.90 10.96 4.69
CA TYR A 109 -1.85 10.95 5.81
C TYR A 109 -1.21 10.63 7.16
N ALA A 110 0.11 10.48 7.23
CA ALA A 110 0.82 10.07 8.43
C ALA A 110 0.27 8.77 9.04
N LYS A 111 -0.31 7.89 8.21
CA LYS A 111 -0.95 6.64 8.62
C LYS A 111 -0.21 5.45 8.05
N ASP A 112 0.62 4.84 8.89
CA ASP A 112 1.26 3.58 8.54
C ASP A 112 0.24 2.44 8.60
N MET A 113 -0.12 1.91 7.44
CA MET A 113 -1.09 0.81 7.32
C MET A 113 -0.45 -0.56 7.55
N THR A 114 0.87 -0.63 7.75
CA THR A 114 1.58 -1.88 8.07
C THR A 114 1.72 -2.10 9.57
N ASN A 115 1.58 -1.03 10.36
CA ASN A 115 1.70 -1.08 11.81
C ASN A 115 0.34 -0.85 12.48
N GLY A 116 0.04 -1.71 13.46
CA GLY A 116 -1.19 -1.65 14.23
C GLY A 116 -1.22 -0.46 15.18
N SER A 117 -2.42 -0.16 15.67
CA SER A 117 -2.65 0.75 16.78
C SER A 117 -2.44 0.10 18.16
N MET A 118 -2.01 -1.17 18.20
CA MET A 118 -1.91 -2.04 19.38
C MET A 118 -3.23 -2.27 20.15
N ASN A 119 -4.34 -1.68 19.69
CA ASN A 119 -5.66 -1.89 20.25
C ASN A 119 -6.36 -2.98 19.44
N LYS A 120 -6.38 -4.20 20.00
CA LYS A 120 -7.17 -5.32 19.44
C LYS A 120 -8.64 -4.94 19.43
N GLY A 121 -9.10 -4.48 18.27
CA GLY A 121 -10.50 -4.17 18.00
C GLY A 121 -11.28 -5.42 17.61
N LEU A 122 -12.58 -5.23 17.38
CA LEU A 122 -13.38 -6.21 16.68
C LEU A 122 -13.17 -6.04 15.16
N ASP A 123 -13.24 -7.12 14.39
CA ASP A 123 -13.35 -7.07 12.92
C ASP A 123 -14.75 -6.65 12.49
N VAL A 124 -14.97 -6.41 11.19
CA VAL A 124 -16.26 -5.96 10.62
C VAL A 124 -17.46 -6.88 10.94
N TYR A 125 -17.23 -8.08 11.47
CA TYR A 125 -18.27 -9.04 11.88
C TYR A 125 -18.39 -9.19 13.40
N GLY A 126 -17.73 -8.35 14.18
CA GLY A 126 -17.77 -8.41 15.64
C GLY A 126 -16.90 -9.50 16.26
N ARG A 127 -15.93 -10.06 15.52
CA ARG A 127 -14.98 -11.06 16.03
C ARG A 127 -13.71 -10.36 16.50
N GLU A 128 -12.97 -10.94 17.44
CA GLU A 128 -11.66 -10.38 17.82
C GLU A 128 -10.72 -10.37 16.60
N GLN A 129 -10.12 -9.21 16.34
CA GLN A 129 -9.14 -9.05 15.29
C GLN A 129 -7.86 -9.82 15.66
N ALA A 130 -7.43 -10.73 14.78
CA ALA A 130 -6.28 -11.59 15.04
C ALA A 130 -4.96 -10.80 15.14
N SER A 131 -4.83 -9.74 14.35
CA SER A 131 -3.70 -8.80 14.36
C SER A 131 -4.11 -7.51 13.66
N ASP A 132 -3.71 -6.36 14.18
CA ASP A 132 -3.69 -5.08 13.47
C ASP A 132 -2.27 -4.73 12.96
N GLU A 133 -1.29 -5.60 13.19
CA GLU A 133 0.07 -5.51 12.67
C GLU A 133 0.28 -6.43 11.46
N PHE A 134 1.01 -5.94 10.47
CA PHE A 134 1.26 -6.62 9.19
C PHE A 134 2.77 -6.65 8.86
N PRO A 135 3.58 -7.46 9.57
CA PRO A 135 5.03 -7.44 9.45
C PRO A 135 5.56 -7.80 8.06
N LYS A 136 4.90 -8.69 7.31
CA LYS A 136 5.32 -9.01 5.94
C LYS A 136 4.99 -7.89 4.95
N LEU A 137 3.89 -7.18 5.15
CA LEU A 137 3.61 -5.94 4.42
C LEU A 137 4.65 -4.85 4.75
N ALA A 138 5.07 -4.73 6.01
CA ALA A 138 6.16 -3.82 6.39
C ALA A 138 7.50 -4.21 5.72
N GLU A 139 7.85 -5.49 5.71
CA GLU A 139 9.04 -6.00 5.02
C GLU A 139 8.99 -5.73 3.51
N PHE A 140 7.84 -5.96 2.89
CA PHE A 140 7.59 -5.63 1.49
C PHE A 140 7.79 -4.14 1.22
N TYR A 141 7.18 -3.26 2.02
CA TYR A 141 7.30 -1.81 1.90
C TYR A 141 8.76 -1.35 2.00
N GLU A 142 9.47 -1.81 3.03
CA GLU A 142 10.88 -1.48 3.25
C GLU A 142 11.78 -2.01 2.13
N ALA A 143 11.44 -3.16 1.53
CA ALA A 143 12.17 -3.66 0.38
C ALA A 143 11.91 -2.79 -0.86
N PHE A 144 10.63 -2.55 -1.20
CA PHE A 144 10.22 -1.84 -2.40
C PHE A 144 10.69 -0.38 -2.41
N ARG A 145 10.60 0.33 -1.27
CA ARG A 145 10.94 1.77 -1.20
C ARG A 145 12.40 2.10 -1.51
N THR A 146 13.29 1.10 -1.49
CA THR A 146 14.71 1.29 -1.82
C THR A 146 14.93 1.47 -3.32
N ARG A 147 13.96 1.11 -4.15
CA ARG A 147 14.07 1.12 -5.62
C ARG A 147 14.10 2.55 -6.16
N GLU A 148 14.85 2.76 -7.24
CA GLU A 148 14.87 4.05 -7.94
C GLU A 148 13.46 4.46 -8.42
N SER A 149 12.63 3.50 -8.84
CA SER A 149 11.25 3.72 -9.27
C SER A 149 10.30 4.17 -8.15
N ALA A 150 10.73 4.09 -6.88
CA ALA A 150 9.97 4.54 -5.73
C ALA A 150 10.40 5.94 -5.25
N VAL A 151 11.44 6.53 -5.85
CA VAL A 151 11.92 7.86 -5.45
C VAL A 151 10.96 8.93 -5.96
N ARG A 152 10.35 9.66 -5.02
CA ARG A 152 9.45 10.76 -5.31
C ARG A 152 10.18 12.05 -5.72
N LYS A 153 9.57 12.78 -6.65
CA LYS A 153 10.07 14.04 -7.19
C LYS A 153 9.09 15.17 -6.90
N GLU A 154 9.45 16.03 -5.96
CA GLU A 154 8.68 17.24 -5.64
C GLU A 154 8.47 18.13 -6.88
N SER A 155 9.52 18.30 -7.70
CA SER A 155 9.45 19.07 -8.95
C SER A 155 8.48 18.50 -10.00
N ALA A 156 8.07 17.23 -9.87
CA ALA A 156 7.08 16.59 -10.72
C ALA A 156 5.66 16.62 -10.09
N GLY A 157 5.48 17.25 -8.93
CA GLY A 157 4.20 17.32 -8.24
C GLY A 157 3.80 16.03 -7.52
N GLU A 158 4.76 15.14 -7.26
CA GLU A 158 4.50 13.86 -6.56
C GLU A 158 4.36 14.03 -5.03
N VAL A 159 4.59 15.24 -4.52
CA VAL A 159 4.53 15.59 -3.09
C VAL A 159 3.43 16.61 -2.85
N ALA A 160 2.59 16.40 -1.84
CA ALA A 160 1.57 17.37 -1.46
C ALA A 160 2.21 18.62 -0.84
N GLY A 161 1.73 19.81 -1.23
CA GLY A 161 2.16 21.07 -0.61
C GLY A 161 1.78 21.14 0.87
N GLU A 162 2.52 21.95 1.64
CA GLU A 162 2.44 22.01 3.12
C GLU A 162 1.01 22.17 3.66
N LYS A 163 0.22 23.10 3.11
CA LYS A 163 -1.16 23.34 3.54
C LYS A 163 -2.05 22.09 3.33
N THR A 164 -1.91 21.44 2.18
CA THR A 164 -2.68 20.24 1.83
C THR A 164 -2.26 19.07 2.72
N SER A 165 -0.95 18.87 2.88
CA SER A 165 -0.38 17.85 3.76
C SER A 165 -0.89 18.00 5.20
N LYS A 166 -0.88 19.22 5.75
CA LYS A 166 -1.43 19.49 7.09
C LYS A 166 -2.90 19.08 7.23
N ALA A 167 -3.74 19.39 6.25
CA ALA A 167 -5.15 19.00 6.27
C ALA A 167 -5.34 17.48 6.16
N MET A 168 -4.53 16.81 5.35
CA MET A 168 -4.58 15.35 5.19
C MET A 168 -4.11 14.62 6.46
N GLN A 169 -3.14 15.18 7.18
CA GLN A 169 -2.57 14.58 8.39
C GLN A 169 -3.31 14.97 9.69
N THR A 170 -4.25 15.90 9.63
CA THR A 170 -5.09 16.26 10.78
C THR A 170 -6.29 15.30 10.84
N TRP A 171 -6.22 14.34 11.77
CA TRP A 171 -7.26 13.34 12.01
C TRP A 171 -8.26 13.81 13.06
N ASN A 172 -9.54 13.53 12.82
CA ASN A 172 -10.67 14.00 13.63
C ASN A 172 -11.14 12.98 14.69
N TRP A 173 -10.28 12.04 15.08
CA TRP A 173 -10.53 11.04 16.13
C TRP A 173 -9.26 10.63 16.87
#